data_AF-A0A538BGL9-F1
#
_entry.id   AF-A0A538BGL9-F1
#
_cell.length_a   1.000
_cell.length_b   1.000
_cell.length_c   1.000
_cell.angle_alpha   90.00
_cell.angle_beta   90.00
_cell.angle_gamma   90.00
#
_symmetry.space_group_name_H-M   'P 1'
#
loop_
_entity.id
_entity.type
_entity.pdbx_description
1 polymer ?
#
loop_
_entity_poly.entity_id
_entity_poly.type
_entity_poly.pdbx_seq_one_letter_code
_entity_poly.pdbx_strand_id
1 'polypeptide(L)' 'GEGLHDVFQAAGFEWRGAGCSMCLGMNPDILGPGDRSASTSNRNFEGRQGKGGRTHLVSPRVAAATAIAGHFTRPEDL' A
#
# COMPACT_ATOMS: atom_id res chain seq x y z
N GLY A 1 -17.60 0.82 16.39
CA GLY A 1 -16.34 0.46 15.72
C GLY A 1 -15.18 0.91 16.58
N GLU A 2 -14.04 0.26 16.50
CA GLU A 2 -12.88 0.44 17.41
C GLU A 2 -12.09 1.74 17.18
N GLY A 3 -12.61 2.73 16.43
CA GLY A 3 -11.94 4.03 16.23
C GLY A 3 -10.73 4.02 15.30
N LEU A 4 -10.43 2.90 14.62
CA LEU A 4 -9.22 2.76 13.80
C LEU A 4 -9.10 3.81 12.69
N HIS A 5 -10.21 4.20 12.05
CA HIS A 5 -10.21 5.23 11.01
C HIS A 5 -9.62 6.57 11.46
N ASP A 6 -9.92 7.01 12.69
CA ASP A 6 -9.39 8.23 13.28
C ASP A 6 -7.86 8.14 13.46
N VAL A 7 -7.37 6.98 13.89
CA VAL A 7 -5.93 6.72 14.06
C VAL A 7 -5.20 6.81 12.71
N PHE A 8 -5.74 6.18 11.67
CA PHE A 8 -5.15 6.23 10.34
C PHE A 8 -5.16 7.65 9.75
N GLN A 9 -6.27 8.38 9.87
CA GLN A 9 -6.36 9.75 9.39
C GLN A 9 -5.41 10.69 10.15
N ALA A 10 -5.30 10.55 11.48
CA ALA A 10 -4.36 11.33 12.29
C ALA A 10 -2.89 11.06 11.91
N ALA A 11 -2.57 9.84 11.44
CA ALA A 11 -1.26 9.48 10.91
C ALA A 11 -1.04 9.92 9.44
N GLY A 12 -1.99 10.63 8.83
CA GLY A 12 -1.88 11.15 7.46
C GLY A 12 -2.30 10.15 6.37
N PHE A 13 -2.88 9.01 6.72
CA PHE A 13 -3.41 8.08 5.73
C PHE A 13 -4.76 8.55 5.18
N GLU A 14 -4.98 8.27 3.90
CA GLU A 14 -6.28 8.47 3.27
C GLU A 14 -7.22 7.29 3.61
N TRP A 15 -8.25 7.55 4.42
CA TRP A 15 -9.28 6.55 4.73
C TRP A 15 -10.36 6.55 3.64
N ARG A 16 -10.38 5.50 2.83
CA ARG A 16 -11.32 5.35 1.71
C ARG A 16 -12.46 4.39 2.04
N GLY A 17 -13.55 4.49 1.28
CA GLY A 17 -14.63 3.51 1.33
C GLY A 17 -14.16 2.11 0.95
N ALA A 18 -14.85 1.08 1.43
CA ALA A 18 -14.51 -0.31 1.13
C ALA A 18 -14.51 -0.57 -0.38
N GLY A 19 -13.39 -1.05 -0.91
CA GLY A 19 -13.23 -1.28 -2.34
C GLY A 19 -11.81 -1.76 -2.68
N CYS A 20 -11.62 -2.18 -3.93
CA CYS A 20 -10.39 -2.86 -4.33
C CYS A 20 -9.21 -1.91 -4.65
N SER A 21 -9.40 -0.57 -4.65
CA SER A 21 -8.36 0.45 -4.97
C SER A 21 -7.45 0.02 -6.15
N MET A 22 -6.13 -0.04 -5.96
CA MET A 22 -5.14 -0.40 -6.97
C MET A 22 -5.25 -1.84 -7.51
N CYS A 23 -6.16 -2.69 -7.01
CA CYS A 23 -6.23 -4.09 -7.41
C CYS A 23 -6.41 -4.31 -8.91
N LEU A 24 -6.94 -3.36 -9.69
CA LEU A 24 -7.15 -3.49 -11.14
C LEU A 24 -6.50 -2.37 -11.97
N GLY A 25 -5.87 -1.36 -11.34
CA GLY A 25 -5.31 -0.20 -12.05
C GLY A 25 -6.35 0.65 -12.79
N MET A 26 -7.65 0.50 -12.48
CA MET A 26 -8.76 1.26 -13.08
C MET A 26 -9.14 2.50 -12.25
N ASN A 27 -8.52 2.66 -11.08
CA ASN A 27 -8.68 3.83 -10.22
C ASN A 27 -7.50 4.79 -10.45
N PRO A 28 -7.61 6.07 -10.03
CA PRO A 28 -6.53 7.05 -10.21
C PRO A 28 -5.20 6.67 -9.54
N ASP A 29 -5.23 5.69 -8.63
CA ASP A 29 -4.06 5.15 -7.96
C ASP A 29 -3.25 4.26 -8.93
N ILE A 30 -2.25 4.84 -9.58
CA ILE A 30 -1.39 4.16 -10.55
C ILE A 30 0.07 4.44 -10.20
N LEU A 31 0.88 3.38 -10.13
CA LEU A 31 2.33 3.50 -9.97
C LEU A 31 2.97 4.04 -11.24
N GLY A 32 3.88 5.00 -11.07
CA GLY A 32 4.76 5.47 -12.13
C GLY A 32 5.90 4.48 -12.44
N PRO A 33 6.60 4.65 -13.58
CA PRO A 33 7.80 3.89 -13.88
C PRO A 33 8.86 4.08 -12.79
N GLY A 34 9.39 2.98 -12.25
CA GLY A 34 10.39 3.00 -11.18
C GLY A 34 9.82 3.00 -9.76
N ASP A 35 8.54 3.37 -9.60
CA ASP A 35 7.87 3.35 -8.30
C ASP A 35 7.78 1.94 -7.72
N ARG A 36 7.78 1.88 -6.39
CA ARG A 36 7.63 0.64 -5.64
C ARG A 36 6.52 0.76 -4.61
N SER A 37 5.67 -0.26 -4.54
CA SER A 37 4.60 -0.35 -3.56
C SER A 37 4.74 -1.59 -2.68
N ALA A 38 4.56 -1.44 -1.38
CA ALA A 38 4.31 -2.53 -0.44
C ALA A 38 2.79 -2.69 -0.30
N SER A 39 2.24 -3.82 -0.75
CA SER A 39 0.78 -4.03 -0.84
C SER A 39 0.35 -5.29 -0.11
N THR A 40 -0.77 -5.20 0.61
CA THR A 40 -1.46 -6.34 1.23
C THR A 40 -2.47 -7.00 0.28
N SER A 41 -2.42 -6.68 -1.01
CA SER A 41 -3.19 -7.38 -2.04
C SER A 41 -2.63 -8.79 -2.28
N ASN A 42 -3.24 -9.54 -3.19
CA ASN A 42 -2.87 -10.93 -3.50
C ASN A 42 -2.22 -11.13 -4.88
N ARG A 43 -1.97 -10.05 -5.64
CA ARG A 43 -1.44 -10.11 -7.01
C ARG A 43 -0.50 -8.96 -7.28
N ASN A 44 0.63 -9.25 -7.92
CA ASN A 44 1.67 -8.27 -8.23
C ASN A 44 2.30 -8.45 -9.63
N PHE A 45 1.56 -9.02 -10.58
CA PHE A 45 2.09 -9.18 -11.93
C PHE A 45 2.37 -7.83 -12.60
N GLU A 46 3.38 -7.81 -13.47
CA GLU A 46 3.88 -6.59 -14.10
C GLU A 46 2.77 -5.82 -14.84
N GLY A 47 2.78 -4.50 -14.71
CA GLY A 47 1.80 -3.61 -15.36
C GLY A 47 0.42 -3.57 -14.69
N ARG A 48 0.12 -4.44 -13.70
CA ARG A 48 -1.20 -4.52 -13.07
C ARG A 48 -1.63 -3.24 -12.35
N GLN A 49 -0.67 -2.57 -11.72
CA GLN A 49 -0.92 -1.39 -10.89
C GLN A 49 -0.24 -0.14 -11.44
N GLY A 50 0.29 -0.23 -12.66
CA GLY A 50 1.10 0.81 -13.29
C GLY A 50 2.22 0.23 -14.13
N LYS A 51 2.43 0.80 -15.33
CA LYS A 51 3.47 0.34 -16.25
C LYS A 51 4.84 0.75 -15.72
N GLY A 52 5.75 -0.21 -15.57
CA GLY A 52 7.11 0.02 -15.07
C GLY A 52 7.21 0.20 -13.55
N GLY A 53 6.09 0.19 -12.83
CA GLY A 53 6.07 0.12 -11.36
C GLY A 53 6.18 -1.32 -10.87
N ARG A 54 6.60 -1.50 -9.61
CA ARG A 54 6.72 -2.83 -8.97
C ARG A 54 6.00 -2.91 -7.65
N THR A 55 5.20 -3.96 -7.49
CA THR A 55 4.50 -4.26 -6.24
C THR A 55 5.08 -5.45 -5.53
N HIS A 56 5.25 -5.31 -4.23
CA HIS A 56 5.71 -6.35 -3.31
C HIS A 56 4.53 -6.76 -2.43
N LEU A 57 4.16 -8.04 -2.48
CA LEU A 57 3.11 -8.58 -1.63
C LEU A 57 3.67 -8.79 -0.23
N VAL A 58 3.04 -8.15 0.76
CA VAL A 58 3.52 -8.16 2.14
C VAL A 58 2.36 -8.31 3.13
N SER A 59 2.68 -8.68 4.37
CA SER A 59 1.68 -8.71 5.45
C SER A 59 1.29 -7.29 5.88
N PRO A 60 0.12 -7.11 6.54
CA PRO A 60 -0.26 -5.81 7.10
C PRO A 60 0.78 -5.22 8.04
N ARG A 61 1.47 -6.04 8.85
CA ARG A 61 2.54 -5.59 9.74
C ARG A 61 3.70 -4.96 8.94
N VAL A 62 4.14 -5.60 7.87
CA VAL A 62 5.24 -5.12 7.02
C VAL A 62 4.83 -3.88 6.24
N ALA A 63 3.60 -3.82 5.73
CA ALA A 63 3.08 -2.64 5.05
C ALA A 63 3.07 -1.41 5.98
N ALA A 64 2.56 -1.57 7.20
CA ALA A 64 2.58 -0.54 8.22
C ALA A 64 4.02 -0.12 8.56
N ALA A 65 4.92 -1.09 8.74
CA ALA A 65 6.31 -0.79 9.07
C ALA A 65 7.02 0.02 7.98
N THR A 66 6.82 -0.39 6.72
CA THR A 66 7.36 0.29 5.53
C THR A 66 6.79 1.70 5.38
N ALA A 67 5.50 1.91 5.68
CA ALA A 67 4.88 3.22 5.63
C ALA A 67 5.47 4.19 6.68
N ILE A 68 5.84 3.68 7.86
CA ILE A 68 6.49 4.47 8.92
C ILE A 68 7.95 4.81 8.55
N ALA A 69 8.72 3.83 8.06
CA ALA A 69 10.15 4.01 7.77
C ALA A 69 10.44 4.77 6.47
N GLY A 70 9.49 4.83 5.52
CA GLY A 70 9.70 5.42 4.20
C GLY A 70 10.55 4.56 3.25
N HIS A 71 10.93 3.34 3.67
CA HIS A 71 11.58 2.33 2.85
C HIS A 71 11.13 0.94 3.29
N PHE A 72 11.37 -0.08 2.46
CA PHE A 72 11.07 -1.47 2.82
C PHE A 72 11.79 -1.84 4.11
N THR A 73 11.03 -2.15 5.15
CA THR A 73 11.54 -2.49 6.47
C THR A 73 10.71 -3.62 7.08
N ARG A 74 11.32 -4.42 7.95
CA ARG A 74 10.58 -5.40 8.74
C ARG A 74 10.04 -4.71 10.00
N PRO A 75 8.90 -5.15 10.54
CA PRO A 75 8.39 -4.61 11.82
C PRO A 75 9.40 -4.70 12.96
N GLU A 76 10.30 -5.68 12.90
CA GLU A 76 11.34 -5.92 13.90
C GLU A 76 12.54 -4.96 13.78
N ASP A 77 12.63 -4.18 12.68
CA ASP A 77 13.70 -3.21 12.43
C ASP A 77 13.25 -1.74 12.63
N LEU A 78 12.03 -1.53 13.15
CA LEU A 78 11.49 -0.22 13.49
C LEU A 78 11.86 0.22 14.91
#